data_AF-A0AA36F8F7-F1
#
_entry.id   AF-A0AA36F8F7-F1
#
_cell.length_a   1.000
_cell.length_b   1.000
_cell.length_c   1.000
_cell.angle_alpha   90.00
_cell.angle_beta   90.00
_cell.angle_gamma   90.00
#
_symmetry.space_group_name_H-M   'P 1'
#
loop_
_entity.id
_entity.type
_entity.pdbx_description
1 polymer ?
#
loop_
_entity_poly.entity_id
_entity_poly.type
_entity_poly.pdbx_seq_one_letter_code
_entity_poly.pdbx_strand_id
1 'polypeptide(L)'
;MSKTGNQQYRNFSSNNNAPIYNPQAADALPGCICNRSPKRVLCPVCGYNIQGRVRQTCAWHPNVVHLMDLGACPNCKANCLREIEPHRKNRNTASQQQ
;
A
#
# COMPACT_ATOMS: atom_id res chain seq x y z
N MET A 1 30.05 -31.50 -45.37
CA MET A 1 30.02 -31.84 -43.93
C MET A 1 28.69 -31.40 -43.34
N SER A 2 27.95 -32.35 -42.75
CA SER A 2 26.81 -32.17 -41.83
C SER A 2 27.24 -31.31 -40.62
N LYS A 3 26.40 -30.53 -39.93
CA LYS A 3 25.24 -30.86 -39.07
C LYS A 3 24.48 -29.55 -38.77
N THR A 4 23.19 -29.42 -39.12
CA THR A 4 22.02 -29.41 -38.22
C THR A 4 22.21 -28.76 -36.84
N GLY A 5 21.58 -27.59 -36.65
CA GLY A 5 21.35 -26.94 -35.35
C GLY A 5 19.88 -26.56 -35.22
N ASN A 6 19.03 -27.57 -35.03
CA ASN A 6 17.63 -27.43 -34.63
C ASN A 6 17.55 -27.72 -33.12
N GLN A 7 16.44 -27.35 -32.46
CA GLN A 7 16.12 -27.64 -31.03
C GLN A 7 16.88 -26.71 -30.03
N GLN A 8 16.27 -25.88 -29.17
CA GLN A 8 14.99 -25.98 -28.45
C GLN A 8 14.61 -24.59 -27.90
N TYR A 9 13.73 -23.84 -28.57
CA TYR A 9 12.92 -22.86 -27.84
C TYR A 9 11.90 -23.70 -27.07
N ARG A 10 12.03 -23.71 -25.74
CA ARG A 10 11.12 -24.46 -24.87
C ARG A 10 9.69 -24.00 -25.15
N ASN A 11 8.89 -24.90 -25.72
CA ASN A 11 7.45 -24.73 -25.79
C ASN A 11 6.94 -24.53 -24.36
N PHE A 12 6.53 -23.31 -24.03
CA PHE A 12 5.75 -23.07 -22.83
C PHE A 12 4.40 -23.73 -23.07
N SER A 13 4.23 -24.96 -22.58
CA SER A 13 2.90 -25.53 -22.41
C SER A 13 2.13 -24.59 -21.49
N SER A 14 1.26 -23.78 -22.07
CA SER A 14 0.32 -22.91 -21.34
C SER A 14 -0.66 -23.78 -20.57
N ASN A 15 -0.22 -24.29 -19.42
CA ASN A 15 -1.12 -24.89 -18.45
C ASN A 15 -1.82 -23.74 -17.73
N ASN A 16 -2.99 -23.35 -18.25
CA ASN A 16 -3.85 -22.29 -17.71
C ASN A 16 -4.50 -22.64 -16.35
N ASN A 17 -3.96 -23.59 -15.60
CA ASN A 17 -4.38 -23.93 -14.24
C ASN A 17 -3.55 -23.18 -13.17
N ALA A 18 -3.08 -21.97 -13.45
CA ALA A 18 -2.66 -21.10 -12.36
C ALA A 18 -3.92 -20.77 -11.54
N PRO A 19 -3.98 -21.09 -10.24
CA PRO A 19 -5.08 -20.60 -9.42
C PRO A 19 -5.12 -19.09 -9.59
N ILE A 20 -6.31 -18.56 -9.88
CA ILE A 20 -6.53 -17.11 -9.84
C ILE A 20 -6.23 -16.70 -8.40
N TYR A 21 -4.98 -16.27 -8.15
CA TYR A 21 -4.57 -15.77 -6.86
C TYR A 21 -5.38 -14.50 -6.62
N ASN A 22 -6.28 -14.55 -5.64
CA ASN A 22 -6.94 -13.37 -5.13
C ASN A 22 -6.16 -12.87 -3.90
N PRO A 23 -5.18 -11.96 -4.07
CA PRO A 23 -4.39 -11.43 -2.96
C PRO A 23 -5.28 -10.84 -1.86
N GLN A 24 -6.47 -10.34 -2.22
CA GLN A 24 -7.36 -9.65 -1.30
C GLN A 24 -7.98 -10.60 -0.27
N ALA A 25 -8.10 -11.90 -0.57
CA ALA A 25 -8.61 -12.89 0.39
C ALA A 25 -7.56 -13.28 1.46
N ALA A 26 -6.27 -13.22 1.11
CA ALA A 26 -5.17 -13.53 2.04
C ALA A 26 -4.96 -12.44 3.09
N ASP A 27 -5.44 -11.22 2.84
CA ASP A 27 -5.29 -10.07 3.74
C ASP A 27 -6.28 -10.06 4.91
N ALA A 28 -7.21 -11.02 5.00
CA ALA A 28 -8.22 -11.11 6.06
C ALA A 28 -7.71 -11.77 7.35
N LEU A 29 -6.41 -12.12 7.42
CA LEU A 29 -5.81 -12.70 8.63
C LEU A 29 -5.90 -11.72 9.81
N PRO A 30 -6.30 -12.19 11.01
CA PRO A 30 -6.25 -11.37 12.22
C PRO A 30 -4.86 -10.75 12.43
N GLY A 31 -4.82 -9.42 12.58
CA GLY A 31 -3.58 -8.66 12.74
C GLY A 31 -2.86 -8.30 11.43
N CYS A 32 -3.40 -8.65 10.26
CA CYS A 32 -2.94 -8.10 8.99
C CYS A 32 -3.22 -6.59 8.92
N ILE A 33 -2.24 -5.83 8.40
CA ILE A 33 -2.31 -4.36 8.32
C ILE A 33 -2.22 -3.83 6.88
N CYS A 34 -2.24 -4.71 5.88
CA CYS A 34 -2.09 -4.35 4.46
C CYS A 34 -3.27 -3.49 3.95
N ASN A 35 -4.49 -3.82 4.35
CA ASN A 35 -5.72 -3.15 3.89
C ASN A 35 -6.19 -2.00 4.78
N ARG A 36 -5.29 -1.39 5.55
CA ARG A 36 -5.63 -0.19 6.35
C ARG A 36 -5.98 1.00 5.46
N SER A 37 -7.04 1.73 5.79
CA SER A 37 -7.44 2.90 5.02
C SER A 37 -6.33 3.97 5.00
N PRO A 38 -6.03 4.60 3.85
CA PRO A 38 -5.12 5.74 3.80
C PRO A 38 -5.69 6.92 4.58
N LYS A 39 -4.81 7.67 5.25
CA LYS A 39 -5.10 8.87 6.03
C LYS A 39 -4.41 10.09 5.39
N ARG A 40 -4.23 11.16 6.16
CA ARG A 40 -3.30 12.23 5.81
C ARG A 40 -1.97 11.99 6.50
N VAL A 41 -0.89 12.23 5.77
CA VAL A 41 0.48 12.15 6.28
C VAL A 41 1.10 13.54 6.25
N LEU A 42 1.69 13.97 7.36
CA LEU A 42 2.36 15.25 7.55
C LEU A 42 3.86 15.04 7.77
N CYS A 43 4.68 15.81 7.07
CA CYS A 43 6.10 15.95 7.38
C CYS A 43 6.29 17.04 8.43
N PRO A 44 6.78 16.72 9.64
CA PRO A 44 7.01 17.71 10.67
C PRO A 44 8.23 18.60 10.41
N VAL A 45 9.07 18.27 9.43
CA VAL A 45 10.28 19.03 9.10
C VAL A 45 9.97 20.17 8.13
N CYS A 46 9.23 19.90 7.06
CA CYS A 46 8.96 20.89 6.00
C CYS A 46 7.48 21.28 5.85
N GLY A 47 6.58 20.70 6.67
CA GLY A 47 5.14 20.99 6.62
C GLY A 47 4.38 20.35 5.44
N TYR A 48 5.07 19.64 4.54
CA TYR A 48 4.42 18.96 3.42
C TYR A 48 3.39 17.94 3.91
N ASN A 49 2.19 17.95 3.33
CA ASN A 49 1.13 17.00 3.66
C ASN A 49 0.51 16.40 2.39
N ILE A 50 0.15 15.11 2.46
CA ILE A 50 -0.38 14.34 1.34
C ILE A 50 -1.34 13.25 1.82
N GLN A 51 -2.23 12.80 0.94
CA GLN A 51 -3.04 11.60 1.19
C GLN A 51 -2.18 10.35 1.06
N GLY A 52 -2.26 9.45 2.05
CA GLY A 52 -1.51 8.21 2.08
C GLY A 52 -1.40 7.67 3.49
N ARG A 53 -0.38 6.86 3.76
CA ARG A 53 -0.13 6.34 5.11
C ARG A 53 1.36 6.15 5.33
N VAL A 54 1.78 6.15 6.59
CA VAL A 54 3.17 5.91 6.91
C VAL A 54 3.46 4.43 6.68
N ARG A 55 4.54 4.12 5.96
CA ARG A 55 4.91 2.73 5.65
C ARG A 55 5.12 1.96 6.94
N GLN A 56 4.45 0.81 7.07
CA GLN A 56 4.71 -0.15 8.14
C GLN A 56 4.79 -1.54 7.55
N THR A 57 5.69 -2.36 8.09
CA THR A 57 5.86 -3.74 7.68
C THR A 57 4.75 -4.59 8.26
N CYS A 58 3.99 -5.29 7.41
CA CYS A 58 3.02 -6.28 7.87
C CYS A 58 3.77 -7.55 8.33
N ALA A 59 3.41 -8.09 9.49
CA ALA A 59 4.01 -9.32 10.01
C ALA A 59 3.71 -10.54 9.12
N TRP A 60 2.51 -10.58 8.52
CA TRP A 60 2.09 -11.63 7.61
C TRP A 60 2.63 -11.46 6.19
N HIS A 61 2.80 -10.21 5.76
CA HIS A 61 3.17 -9.86 4.38
C HIS A 61 4.34 -8.85 4.37
N PRO A 62 5.56 -9.27 4.76
CA PRO A 62 6.69 -8.35 4.95
C PRO A 62 7.18 -7.69 3.64
N ASN A 63 6.89 -8.32 2.49
CA ASN A 63 7.33 -7.85 1.17
C ASN A 63 6.25 -7.05 0.42
N VAL A 64 5.07 -6.86 1.01
CA VAL A 64 4.00 -6.08 0.40
C VAL A 64 4.23 -4.59 0.67
N VAL A 65 4.20 -3.81 -0.39
CA VAL A 65 4.26 -2.35 -0.36
C VAL A 65 3.15 -1.82 -1.25
N HIS A 66 2.40 -0.84 -0.75
CA HIS A 66 1.34 -0.20 -1.52
C HIS A 66 1.79 1.16 -2.06
N LEU A 67 1.19 1.60 -3.17
CA LEU A 67 1.56 2.84 -3.87
C LEU A 67 1.56 4.08 -2.96
N MET A 68 0.67 4.12 -1.96
CA MET A 68 0.51 5.24 -1.03
C MET A 68 1.23 5.05 0.32
N ASP A 69 2.13 4.07 0.41
CA ASP A 69 2.97 3.86 1.59
C ASP A 69 4.21 4.76 1.54
N LEU A 70 4.27 5.73 2.45
CA LEU A 70 5.34 6.70 2.49
C LEU A 70 6.40 6.30 3.52
N GLY A 71 7.61 5.99 3.06
CA GLY A 71 8.78 5.75 3.93
C GLY A 71 9.55 7.02 4.27
N ALA A 72 9.45 8.05 3.44
CA ALA A 72 10.14 9.32 3.59
C ALA A 72 9.33 10.45 2.96
N CYS A 73 9.53 11.68 3.43
CA CYS A 73 8.89 12.85 2.85
C CYS A 73 9.28 12.99 1.38
N PRO A 74 8.34 13.08 0.42
CA PRO A 74 8.68 13.23 -0.99
C PRO A 74 9.40 14.57 -1.27
N ASN A 75 9.11 15.60 -0.47
CA ASN A 75 9.68 16.94 -0.58
C ASN A 75 11.10 17.03 0.01
N CYS A 76 11.26 16.76 1.32
CA CYS A 76 12.55 16.99 2.03
C CYS A 76 13.28 15.70 2.45
N LYS A 77 12.78 14.53 2.05
CA LYS A 77 13.38 13.20 2.33
C LYS A 77 13.53 12.83 3.81
N ALA A 78 12.93 13.56 4.73
CA ALA A 78 12.91 13.21 6.15
C ALA A 78 12.07 11.94 6.42
N ASN A 79 12.53 11.09 7.32
CA ASN A 79 11.90 9.79 7.64
C ASN A 79 10.95 9.84 8.85
N CYS A 80 10.68 11.03 9.40
CA CYS A 80 9.85 11.23 10.59
C CYS A 80 8.41 11.65 10.24
N LEU A 81 7.82 11.03 9.22
CA LEU A 81 6.45 11.29 8.81
C LEU A 81 5.44 10.88 9.89
N ARG A 82 4.33 11.62 9.99
CA ARG A 82 3.25 11.32 10.96
C ARG A 82 1.89 11.25 10.28
N GLU A 83 1.11 10.23 10.62
CA GLU A 83 -0.31 10.18 10.24
C GLU A 83 -1.10 11.16 11.12
N ILE A 84 -1.99 11.91 10.48
CA ILE A 84 -2.88 12.85 11.16
C ILE A 84 -4.33 12.44 10.90
N GLU A 85 -5.14 12.44 11.96
CA GLU A 85 -6.57 12.20 11.87
C GLU A 85 -7.26 13.41 11.21
N PRO A 86 -8.36 13.19 10.47
CA PRO A 86 -9.17 14.29 9.99
C PRO A 86 -9.75 15.07 11.18
N HIS A 87 -9.56 16.39 11.17
CA HIS A 87 -10.12 17.28 12.18
C HIS A 87 -11.65 17.22 12.10
N ARG A 88 -12.29 16.44 12.98
CA ARG A 88 -13.74 16.45 13.13
C ARG A 88 -14.13 17.81 13.72
N LYS A 89 -14.62 18.72 12.88
CA LYS A 89 -15.26 19.96 13.37
C LYS A 89 -16.45 19.54 14.24
N ASN A 90 -16.41 19.92 15.52
CA ASN A 90 -17.48 19.63 16.47
C ASN A 90 -18.77 20.34 15.98
N ARG A 91 -19.80 19.58 15.66
CA ARG A 91 -21.02 20.07 14.98
C ARG A 91 -22.09 20.52 16.00
N ASN A 92 -21.69 21.16 17.09
CA ASN A 92 -22.58 21.54 18.19
C ASN A 92 -23.05 23.00 18.10
N THR A 93 -23.73 23.38 17.03
CA THR A 93 -24.51 24.63 16.96
C THR A 93 -25.80 24.42 16.18
N ALA A 94 -26.78 23.76 16.77
CA ALA A 94 -28.17 23.86 16.34
C ALA A 94 -29.10 23.55 17.53
N SER A 95 -30.15 24.36 17.67
CA SER A 95 -31.34 24.22 18.53
C SER A 95 -31.23 24.56 20.03
N GLN A 96 -31.25 25.85 20.35
CA GLN A 96 -32.16 26.40 21.37
C GLN A 96 -32.76 27.70 20.81
N GLN A 97 -33.89 27.57 20.10
CA GLN A 97 -34.86 28.65 19.98
C GLN A 97 -35.91 28.37 21.06
N GLN A 98 -36.06 29.33 21.99
CA GLN A 98 -37.20 29.46 22.87
C GLN A 98 -38.35 30.11 22.11
#